data_AF-X1ISL5-F1
#
_entry.id   AF-X1ISL5-F1
#
_cell.length_a   1.000
_cell.length_b   1.000
_cell.length_c   1.000
_cell.angle_alpha   90.00
_cell.angle_beta   90.00
_cell.angle_gamma   90.00
#
_symmetry.space_group_name_H-M   'P 1'
#
loop_
_entity.id
_entity.type
_entity.pdbx_description
1 polymer ?
#
loop_
_entity_poly.entity_id
_entity_poly.type
_entity_poly.pdbx_seq_one_letter_code
_entity_poly.pdbx_strand_id
1 'polypeptide(L)' 'VFDLLALPGDYHEQPVKSDPQYYFRPWKTILVRTVADGGESCYFRADHAVSMPNLWRLIVGKL' A
#
# COMPACT_ATOMS: atom_id res chain seq x y z
N VAL A 1 -11.23 3.58 6.01
CA VAL A 1 -10.95 4.44 4.84
C VAL A 1 -9.49 4.25 4.47
N PHE A 2 -9.20 3.95 3.20
CA PHE A 2 -7.83 3.99 2.69
C PHE A 2 -7.66 5.34 2.02
N ASP A 3 -7.01 6.26 2.71
CA ASP A 3 -6.71 7.57 2.14
C ASP A 3 -5.69 7.42 1.01
N LEU A 4 -5.78 8.27 -0.01
CA LEU A 4 -4.78 8.36 -1.08
C LEU A 4 -3.54 9.15 -0.60
N LEU A 5 -2.94 8.71 0.51
CA LEU A 5 -1.71 9.28 1.04
C LEU A 5 -0.54 8.89 0.14
N ALA A 6 0.31 9.84 -0.22
CA ALA A 6 1.57 9.57 -0.92
C ALA A 6 2.60 9.03 0.08
N LEU A 7 3.16 7.84 -0.17
CA LEU A 7 4.25 7.28 0.61
C LEU A 7 5.61 7.57 -0.06
N PRO A 8 6.71 7.61 0.71
CA PRO A 8 8.06 7.70 0.14
C PRO A 8 8.36 6.50 -0.77
N GLY A 9 9.36 6.66 -1.64
CA GLY A 9 9.77 5.60 -2.56
C GLY A 9 10.22 4.32 -1.85
N ASP A 10 10.91 4.47 -0.71
CA ASP A 10 11.23 3.38 0.19
C ASP A 10 10.24 3.34 1.36
N TYR A 11 9.09 2.71 1.13
CA TYR A 11 8.03 2.57 2.13
C TYR A 11 8.22 1.33 3.01
N HIS A 12 9.32 0.58 2.88
CA HIS A 12 9.54 -0.64 3.68
C HIS A 12 9.89 -0.31 5.14
N GLU A 13 10.27 0.92 5.42
CA GLU A 13 10.46 1.42 6.78
C GLU A 13 9.22 2.17 7.28
N GLN A 14 8.88 1.96 8.56
CA GLN A 14 7.80 2.71 9.20
C GLN A 14 8.27 4.13 9.57
N PRO A 15 7.40 5.15 9.48
CA PRO A 15 7.73 6.51 9.91
C PRO A 15 7.97 6.57 11.43
N VAL A 16 8.71 7.60 11.87
CA VAL A 16 8.97 7.84 13.30
C VAL A 16 7.70 8.35 14.01
N LYS A 17 7.57 8.12 15.33
CA LYS A 17 6.36 8.47 16.11
C LYS A 17 6.02 9.96 16.11
N SER A 18 7.01 10.83 15.89
CA SER A 18 6.81 12.28 15.81
C SER A 18 6.21 12.73 14.47
N ASP A 19 6.23 11.87 13.46
CA ASP A 19 5.64 12.13 12.16
C ASP A 19 4.13 11.80 12.19
N PRO A 20 3.24 12.71 11.79
CA PRO A 20 1.80 12.43 11.68
C PRO A 20 1.46 11.18 10.84
N GLN A 21 2.29 10.85 9.84
CA GLN A 21 2.12 9.67 9.00
C GLN A 21 2.23 8.35 9.78
N TYR A 22 2.82 8.37 10.98
CA TYR A 22 2.84 7.22 11.91
C TYR A 22 1.45 6.68 12.25
N TYR A 23 0.42 7.53 12.19
CA TYR A 23 -0.96 7.14 12.46
C TYR A 23 -1.68 6.56 11.25
N PHE A 24 -1.07 6.59 10.05
CA PHE A 24 -1.59 5.89 8.88
C PHE A 24 -1.32 4.39 9.00
N ARG A 25 -2.23 3.71 9.69
CA ARG A 25 -2.12 2.29 10.04
C ARG A 25 -1.86 1.37 8.86
N PRO A 26 -2.45 1.55 7.66
CA PRO A 26 -2.15 0.68 6.53
C PRO A 26 -0.66 0.56 6.21
N TRP A 27 0.11 1.65 6.29
CA TRP A 27 1.55 1.59 6.07
C TRP A 27 2.25 0.71 7.12
N LYS A 28 2.05 1.02 8.40
CA LYS A 28 2.66 0.25 9.49
C LYS A 28 2.24 -1.22 9.51
N THR A 29 0.93 -1.50 9.38
CA THR A 29 0.41 -2.84 9.61
C THR A 29 0.48 -3.72 8.39
N ILE A 30 0.13 -3.21 7.20
CA ILE A 30 -0.01 -4.01 5.97
C ILE A 30 1.30 -4.02 5.19
N LEU A 31 1.92 -2.85 4.99
CA LEU A 31 3.11 -2.75 4.14
C LEU A 31 4.39 -3.18 4.87
N VAL A 32 4.52 -2.84 6.17
CA VAL A 32 5.74 -3.14 6.94
C VAL A 32 5.57 -4.41 7.78
N ARG A 33 4.59 -4.44 8.69
CA ARG A 33 4.51 -5.52 9.69
C ARG A 33 4.08 -6.88 9.13
N THR A 34 3.17 -6.92 8.15
CA THR A 34 2.66 -8.20 7.60
C THR A 34 3.74 -9.03 6.90
N VAL A 35 4.78 -8.37 6.35
CA VAL A 35 5.86 -9.04 5.60
C VAL A 35 7.16 -9.13 6.39
N ALA A 36 7.14 -8.80 7.69
CA ALA A 36 8.33 -8.79 8.54
C ALA A 36 8.97 -10.18 8.71
N ASP A 37 8.16 -11.24 8.65
CA ASP A 37 8.61 -12.64 8.75
C ASP A 37 8.94 -13.26 7.38
N GLY A 38 9.02 -12.44 6.33
CA GLY A 38 9.25 -12.85 4.94
C GLY A 38 8.05 -12.55 4.04
N GLY A 39 8.33 -12.25 2.77
CA GLY A 39 7.33 -11.87 1.76
C GLY A 39 7.62 -10.51 1.14
N GLU A 40 6.74 -10.05 0.26
CA GLU A 40 6.85 -8.77 -0.43
C GLU A 40 5.53 -8.01 -0.30
N SER A 41 5.64 -6.71 -0.02
CA SER A 41 4.51 -5.80 -0.03
C SER A 41 4.69 -4.80 -1.17
N CYS A 42 3.61 -4.54 -1.90
CA CYS A 42 3.58 -3.57 -2.99
C CYS A 42 2.67 -2.41 -2.59
N TYR A 43 3.15 -1.17 -2.76
CA TYR A 43 2.34 0.02 -2.61
C TYR A 43 2.07 0.66 -3.98
N PHE A 44 0.80 0.97 -4.23
CA PHE A 44 0.37 1.78 -5.35
C PHE A 44 -0.78 2.68 -4.92
N ARG A 45 -0.90 3.83 -5.56
CA ARG A 45 -1.91 4.84 -5.26
C ARG A 45 -2.71 5.15 -6.51
N ALA A 46 -4.00 4.85 -6.47
CA ALA A 46 -4.93 5.15 -7.54
C ALA A 46 -6.37 5.11 -7.00
N ASP A 47 -7.27 5.87 -7.63
CA ASP A 47 -8.70 5.80 -7.32
C ASP A 47 -9.21 4.36 -7.43
N HIS A 48 -9.91 3.89 -6.40
CA HIS A 48 -10.40 2.52 -6.35
C HIS A 48 -11.35 2.20 -7.52
N ALA A 49 -12.19 3.18 -7.91
CA ALA A 49 -13.09 3.08 -9.05
C ALA A 49 -12.36 2.91 -10.39
N VAL A 50 -11.09 3.29 -10.46
CA VAL A 50 -10.23 3.14 -11.65
C VAL A 50 -9.33 1.92 -11.52
N SER A 51 -8.66 1.72 -10.39
CA SER A 51 -7.61 0.71 -10.22
C SER A 51 -8.14 -0.71 -10.23
N MET A 52 -9.19 -1.01 -9.47
CA MET A 52 -9.70 -2.38 -9.35
C MET A 52 -10.31 -2.94 -10.64
N PRO A 53 -11.18 -2.21 -11.38
CA PRO A 53 -11.72 -2.74 -12.63
C PRO A 53 -10.65 -2.96 -13.69
N ASN A 54 -9.63 -2.09 -13.74
CA ASN A 54 -8.52 -2.24 -14.68
C ASN A 54 -7.62 -3.43 -14.31
N LEU A 55 -7.30 -3.60 -13.03
CA LEU A 55 -6.56 -4.77 -12.55
C LEU A 55 -7.29 -6.08 -12.91
N TRP A 56 -8.60 -6.13 -12.65
CA TRP A 56 -9.42 -7.28 -13.01
C TRP A 56 -9.36 -7.59 -14.51
N ARG A 57 -9.56 -6.59 -15.38
CA ARG A 57 -9.45 -6.76 -16.84
C ARG A 57 -8.08 -7.27 -17.27
N LEU A 58 -7.01 -6.76 -16.67
CA LEU A 58 -5.65 -7.16 -17.00
C LEU A 58 -5.33 -8.59 -16.55
N ILE A 59 -5.93 -9.08 -15.47
CA ILE A 59 -5.74 -10.45 -14.99
C ILE A 59 -6.60 -11.41 -15.82
N VAL A 60 -7.89 -11.12 -15.95
CA VAL A 60 -8.85 -12.03 -16.61
C VAL A 60 -8.74 -11.99 -18.13
N GLY A 61 -8.45 -10.84 -18.73
CA GLY A 61 -8.20 -10.74 -20.17
C GLY A 61 -6.86 -11.31 -20.63
N LYS A 62 -5.99 -11.72 -19.69
CA LYS A 62 -4.75 -12.46 -19.96
C LYS A 62 -4.88 -13.97 -19.76
N LEU A 63 -6.02 -14.44 -19.24
CA LEU A 63 -6.39 -15.86 -19.18
C LEU A 63 -7.12 -16.25 -20.47
#